data_AF-A0A3D6ES24-F1
#
_entry.id   AF-A0A3D6ES24-F1
#
_cell.length_a   1.000
_cell.length_b   1.000
_cell.length_c   1.000
_cell.angle_alpha   90.00
_cell.angle_beta   90.00
_cell.angle_gamma   90.00
#
_symmetry.space_group_name_H-M   'P 1'
#
loop_
_entity.id
_entity.type
_entity.pdbx_description
1 polymer ?
#
loop_
_entity_poly.entity_id
_entity_poly.type
_entity_poly.pdbx_seq_one_letter_code
_entity_poly.pdbx_strand_id
1 'polypeptide(L)'
;GIAVACCVVAYLNWEFAANWDKDQLNGKQIYRVQFHRNFQDNHERYGTAPMALAGHVKQNFKGVSEVVRYQTSYSDIRIGDEVFGTRMIFADSAYFKVFTYKLKYGTF
;
A
#
# COMPACT_ATOMS: atom_id res chain seq x y z
N GLY A 1 17.47 -31.06 -13.24
CA GLY A 1 17.28 -29.73 -13.83
C GLY A 1 15.99 -29.08 -13.36
N ILE A 2 14.85 -29.51 -13.90
CA ILE A 2 13.54 -28.88 -13.68
C ILE A 2 13.12 -28.84 -12.19
N ALA A 3 13.21 -29.96 -11.47
CA ALA A 3 12.83 -30.00 -10.05
C ALA A 3 13.62 -29.00 -9.19
N VAL A 4 14.94 -28.91 -9.41
CA VAL A 4 15.79 -27.94 -8.72
C VAL A 4 15.42 -26.51 -9.08
N ALA A 5 15.16 -26.23 -10.36
CA ALA A 5 14.71 -24.91 -10.81
C ALA A 5 13.38 -24.49 -10.15
N CYS A 6 12.40 -25.40 -10.07
CA CYS A 6 11.12 -25.14 -9.39
C CYS A 6 11.32 -24.82 -7.90
N CYS A 7 12.18 -25.57 -7.21
CA CYS A 7 12.48 -25.33 -5.79
C CYS A 7 13.17 -23.97 -5.56
N VAL A 8 14.11 -23.57 -6.44
CA VAL A 8 14.76 -22.26 -6.35
C VAL A 8 13.76 -21.12 -6.55
N VAL A 9 12.90 -21.22 -7.57
CA VAL A 9 11.87 -20.19 -7.82
C VAL A 9 10.89 -20.10 -6.65
N ALA A 10 10.46 -21.24 -6.11
CA ALA A 10 9.58 -21.28 -4.94
C ALA A 10 10.24 -20.62 -3.72
N TYR A 11 11.52 -20.92 -3.46
CA TYR A 11 12.28 -20.29 -2.37
C TYR A 11 12.40 -18.78 -2.56
N LEU A 12 12.79 -18.30 -3.74
CA LEU A 12 12.92 -16.88 -4.01
C LEU A 12 11.58 -16.14 -3.89
N ASN A 13 10.48 -16.75 -4.34
CA ASN A 13 9.15 -16.17 -4.18
C ASN A 13 8.74 -16.07 -2.71
N TRP A 14 8.99 -17.13 -1.93
CA TRP A 14 8.72 -17.14 -0.50
C TRP A 14 9.59 -16.13 0.25
N GLU A 15 10.89 -16.09 -0.03
CA GLU A 15 11.85 -15.19 0.61
C GLU A 15 11.51 -13.73 0.32
N PHE A 16 11.17 -13.41 -0.93
CA PHE A 16 10.65 -12.11 -1.32
C PHE A 16 9.37 -11.74 -0.57
N ALA A 17 8.38 -12.63 -0.49
CA ALA A 17 7.12 -12.36 0.21
C ALA A 17 7.33 -12.17 1.72
N ALA A 18 8.21 -12.96 2.34
CA ALA A 18 8.55 -12.85 3.75
C ALA A 18 9.29 -11.54 4.08
N ASN A 19 10.06 -11.01 3.13
CA ASN A 19 10.93 -9.85 3.32
C ASN A 19 10.39 -8.56 2.69
N TRP A 20 9.28 -8.60 1.94
CA TRP A 20 8.79 -7.48 1.13
C TRP A 20 8.64 -6.17 1.92
N ASP A 21 8.06 -6.24 3.12
CA ASP A 21 7.80 -5.06 3.96
C ASP A 21 8.86 -4.83 5.05
N LYS A 22 9.94 -5.62 5.09
CA LYS A 22 10.90 -5.61 6.22
C LYS A 22 11.63 -4.27 6.38
N ASP A 23 11.78 -3.53 5.28
CA ASP A 23 12.52 -2.27 5.25
C ASP A 23 11.68 -1.07 5.73
N GLN A 24 10.39 -1.28 6.02
CA GLN A 24 9.53 -0.26 6.62
C GLN A 24 9.78 -0.18 8.14
N LEU A 25 10.48 0.88 8.60
CA LEU A 25 10.84 1.07 10.01
C LEU A 25 9.64 0.96 10.96
N ASN A 26 8.49 1.48 10.52
CA ASN A 26 7.25 1.50 11.29
C ASN A 26 6.28 0.37 10.92
N GLY A 27 6.69 -0.62 10.10
CA GLY A 27 5.78 -1.61 9.51
C GLY A 27 4.88 -2.34 10.50
N LYS A 28 5.36 -2.62 11.72
CA LYS A 28 4.58 -3.25 12.80
C LYS A 28 3.45 -2.38 13.38
N GLN A 29 3.49 -1.08 13.13
CA GLN A 29 2.53 -0.08 13.65
C GLN A 29 1.69 0.54 12.52
N ILE A 30 1.84 0.06 11.29
CA ILE A 30 1.04 0.52 10.14
C ILE A 30 -0.11 -0.46 9.95
N TYR A 31 -1.34 0.06 9.93
CA TYR A 31 -2.55 -0.74 9.79
C TYR A 31 -3.38 -0.24 8.60
N ARG A 32 -3.99 -1.19 7.86
CA ARG A 32 -4.94 -0.87 6.79
C ARG A 32 -6.37 -0.98 7.30
N VAL A 33 -7.11 0.12 7.20
CA VAL A 33 -8.55 0.14 7.48
C VAL A 33 -9.29 -0.64 6.39
N GLN A 34 -10.19 -1.52 6.81
CA GLN A 34 -10.94 -2.44 5.96
C GLN A 34 -12.37 -2.49 6.45
N PHE A 35 -13.33 -2.63 5.54
CA PHE A 35 -14.71 -2.92 5.93
C PHE A 35 -15.05 -4.39 5.69
N HIS A 36 -15.85 -4.93 6.60
CA HIS A 36 -16.49 -6.23 6.46
C HIS A 36 -17.95 -6.01 6.08
N ARG A 37 -18.42 -6.75 5.08
CA ARG A 37 -19.82 -6.72 4.63
C ARG A 37 -20.44 -8.08 4.90
N ASN A 38 -21.49 -8.08 5.71
CA ASN A 38 -22.30 -9.26 5.97
C ASN A 38 -23.63 -9.08 5.23
N PHE A 39 -23.91 -9.93 4.25
CA PHE A 39 -25.12 -9.86 3.46
C PHE A 39 -25.55 -11.27 3.01
N GLN A 40 -26.75 -11.69 3.39
CA GLN A 40 -27.30 -13.03 3.06
C GLN A 40 -26.32 -14.17 3.40
N ASP A 41 -25.87 -14.22 4.66
CA ASP A 41 -24.87 -15.17 5.18
C ASP A 41 -23.48 -15.12 4.51
N ASN A 42 -23.28 -14.27 3.51
CA ASN A 42 -21.99 -14.02 2.90
C ASN A 42 -21.22 -12.96 3.71
N HIS A 43 -19.99 -13.32 4.10
CA HIS A 43 -19.08 -12.50 4.89
C HIS A 43 -17.89 -12.12 4.01
N GLU A 44 -17.88 -10.88 3.54
CA GLU A 44 -16.87 -10.39 2.60
C GLU A 44 -15.99 -9.34 3.27
N ARG A 45 -14.68 -9.37 2.98
CA ARG A 45 -13.70 -8.39 3.45
C ARG A 45 -13.20 -7.57 2.27
N TYR A 46 -13.24 -6.24 2.43
CA TYR A 46 -12.80 -5.30 1.41
C TYR A 46 -11.58 -4.52 1.88
N GLY A 47 -10.62 -4.36 0.98
CA GLY A 47 -9.38 -3.61 1.19
C GLY A 47 -9.50 -2.09 1.06
N THR A 48 -10.73 -1.58 0.96
CA THR A 48 -11.05 -0.16 0.73
C THR A 48 -11.87 0.39 1.88
N ALA A 49 -11.97 1.71 1.97
CA ALA A 49 -12.81 2.40 2.94
C ALA A 49 -13.21 3.79 2.40
N PRO A 50 -14.33 4.38 2.86
CA PRO A 50 -14.69 5.74 2.48
C PRO A 50 -13.60 6.75 2.85
N MET A 51 -13.25 7.65 1.92
CA MET A 51 -12.18 8.64 2.13
C MET A 51 -12.42 9.55 3.34
N ALA A 52 -13.68 9.85 3.66
CA ALA A 52 -14.04 10.66 4.83
C ALA A 52 -13.69 10.00 6.17
N LEU A 53 -13.58 8.66 6.21
CA LEU A 53 -13.31 7.90 7.43
C LEU A 53 -11.96 8.29 8.05
N ALA A 54 -10.98 8.71 7.24
CA ALA A 54 -9.66 9.08 7.72
C ALA A 54 -9.69 10.18 8.80
N GLY A 55 -10.54 11.21 8.60
CA GLY A 55 -10.70 12.31 9.56
C GLY A 55 -11.30 11.83 10.88
N HIS A 56 -12.33 10.98 10.80
CA HIS A 56 -12.95 10.38 11.98
C HIS A 56 -12.00 9.46 12.75
N VAL A 57 -11.15 8.69 12.05
CA VAL A 57 -10.15 7.85 12.70
C VAL A 57 -9.18 8.72 13.52
N LYS A 58 -8.63 9.77 12.90
CA LYS A 58 -7.68 10.68 13.57
C LYS A 58 -8.31 11.41 14.76
N GLN A 59 -9.59 11.77 14.67
CA GLN A 59 -10.30 12.46 15.75
C GLN A 59 -10.64 11.57 16.94
N ASN A 60 -11.05 10.32 16.69
CA ASN A 60 -11.66 9.46 17.72
C ASN A 60 -10.69 8.46 18.35
N PHE A 61 -9.60 8.10 17.68
CA PHE A 61 -8.63 7.13 18.20
C PHE A 61 -7.33 7.80 18.65
N LYS A 62 -7.20 8.05 19.96
CA LYS A 62 -6.02 8.70 20.56
C LYS A 62 -4.69 7.97 20.31
N GLY A 63 -4.73 6.65 20.08
CA GLY A 63 -3.55 5.83 19.77
C GLY A 63 -3.06 5.93 18.33
N VAL A 64 -3.78 6.66 17.46
CA VAL A 64 -3.41 6.83 16.06
C VAL A 64 -2.62 8.14 15.91
N SER A 65 -1.32 8.02 15.65
CA SER A 65 -0.44 9.17 15.43
C SER A 65 -0.68 9.84 14.07
N GLU A 66 -0.83 9.04 13.01
CA GLU A 66 -1.06 9.52 11.65
C GLU A 66 -2.08 8.67 10.90
N VAL A 67 -2.78 9.31 9.97
CA VAL A 67 -3.71 8.66 9.04
C VAL A 67 -3.40 9.16 7.64
N VAL A 68 -3.31 8.23 6.69
CA VAL A 68 -3.07 8.54 5.28
C VAL A 68 -4.11 7.84 4.43
N ARG A 69 -4.68 8.56 3.48
CA ARG A 69 -5.49 8.01 2.40
C ARG A 69 -4.58 7.65 1.25
N TYR A 70 -4.92 6.56 0.57
CA TYR A 70 -4.16 6.00 -0.54
C TYR A 70 -5.14 5.47 -1.58
N GLN A 71 -5.07 5.99 -2.80
CA GLN A 71 -5.91 5.58 -3.92
C GLN A 71 -5.04 5.38 -5.16
N THR A 72 -5.26 4.27 -5.86
CA THR A 72 -4.59 4.00 -7.13
C THR A 72 -5.51 4.27 -8.30
N SER A 73 -4.98 4.84 -9.38
CA SER A 73 -5.62 4.91 -10.68
C SER A 73 -4.65 4.47 -11.77
N TYR A 74 -5.15 4.21 -12.97
CA TYR A 74 -4.33 4.10 -14.17
C TYR A 74 -4.45 5.41 -14.95
N SER A 75 -3.35 5.86 -15.56
CA SER A 75 -3.34 7.07 -16.37
C SER A 75 -2.28 6.97 -17.46
N ASP A 76 -2.62 7.46 -18.65
CA ASP A 76 -1.66 7.70 -19.71
C ASP A 76 -0.97 9.05 -19.48
N ILE A 77 0.35 9.00 -19.32
CA ILE A 77 1.20 10.16 -19.09
C ILE A 77 1.91 10.49 -20.40
N ARG A 78 1.99 11.78 -20.71
CA ARG A 78 2.78 12.30 -21.85
C ARG A 78 3.96 13.12 -21.36
N ILE A 79 5.16 12.83 -21.87
CA ILE A 79 6.37 13.61 -21.65
C ILE A 79 6.96 13.96 -23.03
N GLY A 80 6.84 15.21 -23.44
CA GLY A 80 7.17 15.60 -24.82
C GLY A 80 6.29 14.83 -25.82
N ASP A 81 6.94 14.09 -26.72
CA ASP A 81 6.27 13.26 -27.73
C ASP A 81 6.00 11.82 -27.27
N GLU A 82 6.52 11.40 -26.11
CA GLU A 82 6.33 10.05 -25.59
C GLU A 82 5.03 9.94 -24.78
N VAL A 83 4.25 8.88 -25.03
CA VAL A 83 3.05 8.54 -24.26
C VAL A 83 3.17 7.12 -23.72
N PHE A 84 2.95 6.96 -22.42
CA PHE A 84 2.92 5.65 -21.78
C PHE A 84 1.90 5.62 -20.65
N GLY A 85 1.23 4.47 -20.51
CA GLY A 85 0.29 4.24 -19.42
C GLY A 85 0.99 3.70 -18.19
N THR A 86 0.64 4.24 -17.02
CA THR A 86 1.20 3.79 -15.75
C THR A 86 0.19 3.88 -14.63
N ARG A 87 0.47 3.16 -13.54
CA ARG A 87 -0.31 3.25 -12.31
C ARG A 87 0.12 4.49 -11.55
N MET A 88 -0.84 5.38 -11.30
CA MET A 88 -0.69 6.56 -10.46
C MET A 88 -1.26 6.31 -9.07
N ILE A 89 -0.67 6.97 -8.08
CA ILE A 89 -1.09 6.91 -6.69
C ILE A 89 -1.40 8.35 -6.23
N PHE A 90 -2.57 8.52 -5.64
CA PHE A 90 -2.96 9.72 -4.92
C PHE A 90 -2.88 9.41 -3.43
N ALA A 91 -2.07 10.16 -2.70
CA ALA A 91 -1.86 9.97 -1.28
C ALA A 91 -1.81 11.31 -0.54
N ASP A 92 -2.15 11.28 0.75
CA ASP A 92 -1.98 12.44 1.63
C ASP A 92 -0.49 12.79 1.80
N SER A 93 -0.16 14.05 2.03
CA SER A 93 1.24 14.51 2.19
C SER A 93 1.97 13.84 3.37
N ALA A 94 1.23 13.34 4.37
CA ALA A 94 1.78 12.57 5.48
C ALA A 94 2.24 11.16 5.09
N TYR A 95 2.05 10.71 3.84
CA TYR A 95 2.45 9.39 3.36
C TYR A 95 3.92 9.06 3.66
N PHE A 96 4.83 10.00 3.39
CA PHE A 96 6.27 9.84 3.64
C PHE A 96 6.66 9.95 5.12
N LYS A 97 5.73 10.30 6.01
CA LYS A 97 5.92 10.19 7.47
C LYS A 97 5.55 8.80 7.99
N VAL A 98 4.55 8.17 7.37
CA VAL A 98 4.06 6.83 7.73
C VAL A 98 5.01 5.77 7.20
N PHE A 99 5.36 5.85 5.91
CA PHE A 99 6.23 4.90 5.23
C PHE A 99 7.65 5.43 5.11
N THR A 100 8.63 4.55 5.29
CA THR A 100 10.05 4.89 5.20
C THR A 100 10.50 4.77 3.75
N TYR A 101 10.79 5.92 3.13
CA TYR A 101 11.37 5.99 1.79
C TYR A 101 12.61 6.87 1.79
N LYS A 102 13.62 6.46 1.02
CA LYS A 102 14.79 7.28 0.71
C LYS A 102 14.61 7.85 -0.69
N LEU A 103 14.42 9.17 -0.80
CA LEU A 103 14.45 9.84 -2.10
C LEU A 103 15.84 9.69 -2.71
N LYS A 104 15.88 9.25 -3.97
CA LYS A 104 17.13 9.20 -4.75
C LYS A 104 17.58 10.60 -5.18
N TYR A 105 16.61 11.46 -5.53
CA TYR A 105 16.79 12.84 -5.95
C TYR A 105 15.65 13.71 -5.39
N GLY A 106 15.90 15.02 -5.21
CA GLY A 106 14.91 15.98 -4.69
C GLY A 106 14.83 16.02 -3.16
N THR A 107 13.81 16.73 -2.66
CA THR A 107 13.49 16.87 -1.23
C THR A 107 12.01 16.62 -1.00
N PHE A 108 11.65 16.10 0.18
CA PHE A 108 10.27 15.97 0.63
C PHE A 108 9.62 17.33 0.92
#